data_AF-M1NB35-F1
#
_entry.id   AF-M1NB35-F1
#
_cell.length_a   1.000
_cell.length_b   1.000
_cell.length_c   1.000
_cell.angle_alpha   90.00
_cell.angle_beta   90.00
_cell.angle_gamma   90.00
#
_symmetry.space_group_name_H-M   'P 1'
#
loop_
_entity.id
_entity.type
_entity.pdbx_description
1 polymer ?
#
loop_
_entity_poly.entity_id
_entity_poly.type
_entity_poly.pdbx_seq_one_letter_code
_entity_poly.pdbx_strand_id
1 'polypeptide(L)'
;MEPTREKKNNSISFYVTAAVYILFNLRLASEPLASILATGKQILLTAPYVIGITFVIISVIQYMADGVKVPWVSRFRLFFTIGIFAGLVYAIYDYTGGGVPQ
;
A
#
# COMPACT_ATOMS: atom_id res chain seq x y z
N MET A 1 16.25 7.23 -28.16
CA MET A 1 15.48 7.14 -26.91
C MET A 1 16.41 6.58 -25.85
N GLU A 2 16.71 7.34 -24.80
CA GLU A 2 17.78 7.01 -23.85
C GLU A 2 17.24 6.07 -22.74
N PRO A 3 17.67 4.80 -22.67
CA PRO A 3 17.10 3.79 -21.76
C PRO A 3 17.38 4.07 -20.27
N THR A 4 18.24 5.03 -19.96
CA THR A 4 18.66 5.45 -18.62
C THR A 4 17.61 6.29 -17.88
N ARG A 5 16.87 7.16 -18.58
CA ARG A 5 15.84 8.02 -17.97
C ARG A 5 14.61 7.23 -17.51
N GLU A 6 14.23 6.21 -18.29
CA GLU A 6 13.02 5.43 -18.03
C GLU A 6 13.15 4.57 -16.75
N LYS A 7 14.31 3.92 -16.54
CA LYS A 7 14.62 3.20 -15.29
C LYS A 7 14.59 4.13 -14.07
N LYS A 8 15.13 5.34 -14.18
CA LYS A 8 15.19 6.30 -13.06
C LYS A 8 13.79 6.75 -12.61
N ASN A 9 12.90 7.02 -13.56
CA ASN A 9 11.53 7.46 -13.27
C ASN A 9 10.71 6.36 -12.58
N ASN A 10 10.89 5.11 -12.99
CA ASN A 10 10.17 3.98 -12.41
C ASN A 10 10.58 3.74 -10.93
N SER A 11 11.86 3.92 -10.62
CA SER A 11 12.35 3.85 -9.23
C SER A 11 11.79 4.99 -8.37
N ILE A 12 11.75 6.22 -8.88
CA ILE A 12 11.20 7.37 -8.13
C ILE A 12 9.71 7.13 -7.83
N SER A 13 8.93 6.73 -8.82
CA SER A 13 7.50 6.42 -8.64
C SER A 13 7.28 5.31 -7.60
N PHE A 14 8.16 4.29 -7.58
CA PHE A 14 8.12 3.25 -6.57
C PHE A 14 8.35 3.79 -5.15
N TYR A 15 9.40 4.58 -4.92
CA TYR A 15 9.66 5.15 -3.60
C TYR A 15 8.57 6.12 -3.15
N VAL A 16 8.03 6.93 -4.07
CA VAL A 16 6.91 7.83 -3.77
C VAL A 16 5.68 7.04 -3.34
N THR A 17 5.31 5.99 -4.08
CA THR A 17 4.14 5.16 -3.70
C THR A 17 4.34 4.44 -2.37
N ALA A 18 5.55 3.96 -2.06
CA ALA A 18 5.86 3.39 -0.76
C ALA A 18 5.78 4.43 0.37
N ALA A 19 6.30 5.64 0.17
CA ALA A 19 6.21 6.73 1.15
C ALA A 19 4.75 7.14 1.39
N VAL A 20 3.96 7.30 0.34
CA VAL A 20 2.52 7.61 0.45
C VAL A 20 1.78 6.49 1.18
N TYR A 21 2.11 5.22 0.91
CA TYR A 21 1.54 4.09 1.65
C TYR A 21 1.78 4.19 3.16
N ILE A 22 3.00 4.57 3.58
CA ILE A 22 3.30 4.78 5.00
C ILE A 22 2.50 5.96 5.55
N LEU A 23 2.42 7.08 4.82
CA LEU A 23 1.68 8.27 5.26
C LEU A 23 0.19 7.99 5.48
N PHE A 24 -0.45 7.22 4.60
CA PHE A 24 -1.87 6.85 4.75
C PHE A 24 -2.13 5.80 5.84
N ASN A 25 -1.09 5.08 6.25
CA ASN A 25 -1.19 4.12 7.36
C ASN A 25 -0.70 4.70 8.70
N LEU A 26 -0.21 5.94 8.71
CA LEU A 26 0.30 6.60 9.89
C LEU A 26 -0.82 6.85 10.90
N ARG A 27 -0.64 6.35 12.12
CA ARG A 27 -1.50 6.61 13.27
C ARG A 27 -0.73 7.44 14.29
N LEU A 28 -1.19 8.65 14.52
CA LEU A 28 -0.65 9.54 15.53
C LEU A 28 -1.26 9.21 16.89
N ALA A 29 -0.41 9.06 17.88
CA ALA A 29 -0.76 8.87 19.29
C ALA A 29 -0.09 9.96 20.14
N SER A 30 -0.42 10.01 21.43
CA SER A 30 0.17 10.95 22.38
C SER A 30 1.70 10.82 22.52
N GLU A 31 2.23 9.63 22.30
CA GLU A 31 3.67 9.36 22.33
C GLU A 31 4.22 8.92 20.97
N PRO A 32 5.47 9.30 20.62
CA PRO A 32 6.10 8.89 19.36
C PRO A 32 6.19 7.37 19.21
N LEU A 33 6.52 6.65 20.29
CA LEU A 33 6.62 5.19 20.27
C LEU A 33 5.23 4.54 20.09
N ALA A 34 4.22 5.07 20.78
CA ALA A 34 2.84 4.62 20.61
C ALA A 34 2.33 4.81 19.18
N SER A 35 2.74 5.90 18.52
CA SER A 35 2.39 6.18 17.11
C SER A 35 2.98 5.15 16.16
N ILE A 36 4.26 4.79 16.37
CA ILE A 36 4.95 3.76 15.55
C ILE A 36 4.28 2.40 15.74
N LEU A 37 3.99 2.01 16.98
CA LEU A 37 3.34 0.73 17.28
C LEU A 37 1.91 0.67 16.72
N ALA A 38 1.13 1.77 16.83
CA ALA A 38 -0.21 1.87 16.27
C ALA A 38 -0.19 1.75 14.73
N THR A 39 0.74 2.46 14.08
CA THR A 39 0.97 2.38 12.63
C THR A 39 1.35 0.96 12.20
N GLY A 40 2.29 0.34 12.92
CA GLY A 40 2.72 -1.04 12.67
C GLY A 40 1.58 -2.04 12.84
N LYS A 41 0.77 -1.90 13.90
CA LYS A 41 -0.40 -2.75 14.14
C LYS A 41 -1.45 -2.60 13.04
N GLN A 42 -1.74 -1.38 12.59
CA GLN A 42 -2.65 -1.17 11.46
C GLN A 42 -2.15 -1.84 10.19
N ILE A 43 -0.87 -1.65 9.85
CA ILE A 43 -0.27 -2.28 8.67
C ILE A 43 -0.35 -3.80 8.79
N LEU A 44 -0.07 -4.35 9.97
CA LEU A 44 -0.12 -5.80 10.19
C LEU A 44 -1.54 -6.37 10.06
N LEU A 45 -2.55 -5.65 10.54
CA LEU A 45 -3.95 -6.08 10.44
C LEU A 45 -4.48 -5.95 9.02
N THR A 46 -4.04 -4.95 8.26
CA THR A 46 -4.51 -4.71 6.89
C THR A 46 -3.73 -5.51 5.85
N ALA A 47 -2.45 -5.81 6.10
CA ALA A 47 -1.57 -6.48 5.15
C ALA A 47 -2.10 -7.81 4.61
N PRO A 48 -2.68 -8.73 5.41
CA PRO A 48 -3.21 -9.99 4.88
C PRO A 48 -4.31 -9.78 3.83
N TYR A 49 -5.21 -8.81 4.06
CA TYR A 49 -6.28 -8.47 3.13
C TYR A 49 -5.71 -7.84 1.85
N VAL A 50 -4.77 -6.90 1.99
CA VAL A 50 -4.11 -6.25 0.86
C VAL A 50 -3.33 -7.28 0.04
N ILE A 51 -2.62 -8.23 0.68
CA ILE A 51 -1.92 -9.33 0.01
C ILE A 51 -2.90 -10.20 -0.77
N GLY A 52 -4.02 -10.58 -0.16
CA GLY A 52 -5.05 -11.40 -0.81
C GLY A 52 -5.59 -10.74 -2.08
N ILE A 53 -6.00 -9.48 -1.99
CA ILE A 53 -6.48 -8.70 -3.15
C ILE A 53 -5.39 -8.54 -4.20
N THR A 54 -4.17 -8.23 -3.79
CA THR A 54 -3.02 -8.10 -4.69
C THR A 54 -2.77 -9.41 -5.45
N PHE A 55 -2.85 -10.55 -4.76
CA PHE A 55 -2.66 -11.86 -5.36
C PHE A 55 -3.75 -12.17 -6.39
N VAL A 56 -5.02 -11.90 -6.07
CA VAL A 56 -6.14 -12.07 -7.02
C VAL A 56 -5.91 -11.23 -8.27
N ILE A 57 -5.57 -9.95 -8.12
CA ILE A 57 -5.32 -9.06 -9.26
C ILE A 57 -4.13 -9.55 -10.10
N ILE A 58 -3.03 -9.96 -9.46
CA ILE A 58 -1.88 -10.51 -10.16
C ILE A 58 -2.25 -11.77 -10.94
N SER A 59 -3.04 -12.67 -10.35
CA SER A 59 -3.49 -13.90 -11.01
C SER A 59 -4.35 -13.61 -12.23
N VAL A 60 -5.27 -12.63 -12.15
CA VAL A 60 -6.08 -12.17 -13.29
C VAL A 60 -5.21 -11.57 -14.40
N ILE A 61 -4.26 -10.70 -14.05
CA ILE A 61 -3.34 -10.09 -15.02
C ILE A 61 -2.49 -11.17 -15.71
N GLN A 62 -1.95 -12.13 -14.95
CA GLN A 62 -1.16 -13.22 -15.53
C GLN A 62 -2.00 -14.11 -16.43
N TYR A 63 -3.24 -14.41 -16.04
CA TYR A 63 -4.16 -15.17 -16.87
C TYR A 63 -4.43 -14.48 -18.22
N MET A 64 -4.67 -13.16 -18.20
CA MET A 64 -4.90 -12.38 -19.43
C MET A 64 -3.65 -12.19 -20.29
N ALA A 65 -2.47 -12.33 -19.70
CA ALA A 65 -1.18 -12.18 -20.38
C ALA A 65 -0.57 -13.54 -20.77
N ASP A 66 -1.40 -14.57 -21.00
CA ASP A 66 -0.97 -15.93 -21.38
C ASP A 66 0.10 -16.53 -20.43
N GLY A 67 -0.01 -16.23 -19.13
CA GLY A 67 0.89 -16.73 -18.10
C GLY A 67 2.20 -15.95 -17.94
N VAL A 68 2.37 -14.81 -18.63
CA VAL A 68 3.55 -13.95 -18.45
C VAL A 68 3.61 -13.42 -17.02
N LYS A 69 4.71 -13.74 -16.32
CA LYS A 69 4.91 -13.36 -14.92
C LYS A 69 5.00 -11.84 -14.76
N VAL A 70 4.15 -11.28 -13.90
CA VAL A 70 4.22 -9.86 -13.52
C VAL A 70 5.53 -9.57 -12.77
N PRO A 71 6.31 -8.55 -13.15
CA PRO A 71 7.54 -8.16 -12.47
C PRO A 71 7.31 -7.77 -11.00
N TRP A 72 8.28 -8.06 -10.12
CA TRP A 72 8.18 -7.81 -8.68
C TRP A 72 7.87 -6.34 -8.32
N VAL A 73 8.50 -5.38 -8.99
CA VAL A 73 8.26 -3.95 -8.76
C VAL A 73 6.78 -3.60 -8.96
N SER A 74 6.14 -4.17 -9.97
CA SER A 74 4.71 -3.97 -10.24
C SER A 74 3.82 -4.63 -9.18
N ARG A 75 4.23 -5.78 -8.63
CA ARG A 75 3.50 -6.46 -7.54
C ARG A 75 3.50 -5.62 -6.27
N PHE A 76 4.67 -5.12 -5.88
CA PHE A 76 4.80 -4.24 -4.72
C PHE A 76 4.07 -2.92 -4.93
N ARG A 77 4.10 -2.36 -6.15
CA ARG A 77 3.32 -1.16 -6.46
C ARG A 77 1.82 -1.39 -6.32
N LEU A 78 1.30 -2.52 -6.83
CA LEU A 78 -0.09 -2.91 -6.62
C LEU A 78 -0.43 -3.02 -5.13
N PHE A 79 0.42 -3.69 -4.36
CA PHE A 79 0.28 -3.81 -2.92
C PHE A 79 0.18 -2.43 -2.23
N PHE A 80 1.12 -1.52 -2.54
CA PHE A 80 1.10 -0.16 -1.97
C PHE A 80 -0.15 0.60 -2.40
N THR A 81 -0.55 0.54 -3.66
CA THR A 81 -1.76 1.22 -4.17
C THR A 81 -3.01 0.73 -3.45
N ILE A 82 -3.23 -0.58 -3.36
CA ILE A 82 -4.39 -1.16 -2.66
C ILE A 82 -4.33 -0.80 -1.16
N GLY A 83 -3.14 -0.83 -0.58
CA GLY A 83 -2.91 -0.45 0.81
C GLY A 83 -3.19 1.04 1.10
N ILE A 84 -2.90 1.93 0.16
CA ILE A 84 -3.27 3.36 0.25
C ILE A 84 -4.79 3.51 0.24
N PHE A 85 -5.49 2.80 -0.66
CA PHE A 85 -6.97 2.80 -0.68
C PHE A 85 -7.56 2.27 0.62
N ALA A 86 -7.03 1.15 1.15
CA ALA A 86 -7.48 0.59 2.42
C ALA A 86 -7.25 1.56 3.59
N GLY A 87 -6.06 2.16 3.67
CA GLY A 87 -5.73 3.16 4.69
C GLY A 87 -6.62 4.40 4.62
N LEU A 88 -6.93 4.87 3.40
CA LEU A 88 -7.85 5.99 3.18
C LEU A 88 -9.27 5.66 3.63
N VAL A 89 -9.82 4.50 3.23
CA VAL A 89 -11.16 4.07 3.64
C VAL A 89 -11.26 3.96 5.15
N TYR A 90 -10.24 3.38 5.80
CA TYR A 90 -10.19 3.30 7.26
C TYR A 90 -10.14 4.69 7.91
N ALA A 91 -9.32 5.61 7.39
CA ALA A 91 -9.24 6.98 7.91
C ALA A 91 -10.57 7.73 7.80
N ILE A 92 -11.31 7.54 6.69
CA ILE A 92 -12.65 8.12 6.53
C ILE A 92 -13.64 7.49 7.51
N TYR A 93 -13.62 6.17 7.67
CA TYR A 93 -14.48 5.45 8.63
C TYR A 93 -14.27 5.94 10.07
N ASP A 94 -13.01 6.11 10.46
CA ASP A 94 -12.61 6.61 11.77
C ASP A 94 -13.08 8.06 11.98
N TYR A 95 -12.87 8.93 10.97
CA TYR A 95 -13.28 10.34 11.01
C TYR A 95 -14.80 10.54 11.05
N THR A 96 -15.58 9.69 10.39
CA THR A 96 -17.04 9.85 10.25
C THR A 96 -17.85 9.31 11.44
N GLY A 97 -17.18 8.93 12.54
CA GLY A 97 -17.85 8.55 13.79
C GLY A 97 -18.03 7.05 14.02
N GLY A 98 -17.39 6.21 13.20
CA GLY A 98 -17.27 4.76 13.47
C GLY A 98 -16.28 4.41 14.58
N GLY A 99 -15.47 5.38 15.03
CA GLY A 99 -14.50 5.27 16.13
C GLY A 99 -14.92 6.13 17.31
N VAL A 100 -15.50 5.51 18.34
CA VAL A 100 -15.63 6.16 19.66
C VAL A 100 -14.20 6.35 20.20
N PRO A 101 -13.82 7.57 20.63
CA PRO A 101 -12.44 7.87 21.00
C PRO A 101 -12.00 7.13 22.28
N GLN A 102 -10.76 6.65 22.29
CA GLN A 102 -9.93 6.53 23.50
C GLN A 102 -8.64 7.29 23.27
#